data_AF-A0A2H1YGF6-F1
#
_entry.id   AF-A0A2H1YGF6-F1
#
_cell.length_a   1.000
_cell.length_b   1.000
_cell.length_c   1.000
_cell.angle_alpha   90.00
_cell.angle_beta   90.00
_cell.angle_gamma   90.00
#
_symmetry.space_group_name_H-M   'P 1'
#
loop_
_entity.id
_entity.type
_entity.pdbx_description
1 polymer ?
#
loop_
_entity_poly.entity_id
_entity_poly.type
_entity_poly.pdbx_seq_one_letter_code
_entity_poly.pdbx_strand_id
1 'polypeptide(L)' 'MRTMKFYLFITVFSMLLALNSCSLGDDDNNIVERNDDDGDGVVNVIDKCAHTPEGVEVDAVGCPVKED' A
#
# COMPACT_ATOMS: atom_id res chain seq x y z
N MET A 1 22.61 -36.64 -15.37
CA MET A 1 21.12 -36.57 -15.50
C MET A 1 20.38 -36.31 -14.18
N ARG A 2 20.86 -36.79 -13.02
CA ARG A 2 20.22 -36.55 -11.72
C ARG A 2 20.35 -35.10 -11.22
N THR A 3 21.48 -34.46 -11.49
CA THR A 3 21.73 -33.04 -11.16
C THR A 3 20.83 -32.08 -11.95
N MET A 4 20.48 -32.41 -13.20
CA MET A 4 19.63 -31.56 -14.04
C MET A 4 18.17 -31.54 -13.56
N LYS A 5 17.65 -32.67 -13.08
CA LYS A 5 16.30 -32.73 -12.49
C LYS A 5 16.23 -32.01 -11.14
N PHE A 6 17.28 -32.13 -10.34
CA PHE A 6 17.40 -31.43 -9.06
C PHE A 6 17.52 -29.91 -9.28
N TYR A 7 18.32 -29.50 -10.27
CA TYR A 7 18.45 -28.10 -10.68
C TYR A 7 17.13 -27.55 -11.25
N LEU A 8 16.41 -28.33 -12.06
CA LEU A 8 15.06 -27.97 -12.53
C LEU A 8 14.08 -27.79 -11.35
N PHE A 9 14.14 -28.67 -10.36
CA PHE A 9 13.30 -28.57 -9.16
C PHE A 9 13.63 -27.34 -8.32
N ILE A 10 14.92 -27.07 -8.11
CA ILE A 10 15.41 -25.91 -7.37
C ILE A 10 15.03 -24.62 -8.09
N THR A 11 15.23 -24.55 -9.41
CA THR A 11 14.89 -23.36 -10.20
C THR A 11 13.38 -23.10 -10.23
N VAL A 12 12.55 -24.14 -10.35
CA VAL A 12 11.09 -24.03 -10.30
C VAL A 12 10.61 -23.62 -8.89
N PHE A 13 11.17 -24.20 -7.83
CA PHE A 13 10.82 -23.84 -6.45
C PHE A 13 11.25 -22.41 -6.10
N SER A 14 12.43 -21.98 -6.56
CA SER A 14 12.92 -20.60 -6.42
C SER A 14 12.02 -19.60 -7.17
N MET A 15 11.58 -19.94 -8.38
CA MET A 15 10.67 -19.09 -9.17
C MET A 15 9.28 -18.98 -8.52
N LEU A 16 8.76 -20.07 -7.95
CA LEU A 16 7.51 -20.08 -7.19
C LEU A 16 7.60 -19.23 -5.91
N LEU A 17 8.75 -19.22 -5.24
CA LEU A 17 8.99 -18.34 -4.09
C LEU A 17 9.01 -16.86 -4.52
N ALA A 18 9.63 -16.54 -5.66
CA ALA A 18 9.62 -15.18 -6.20
C ALA A 18 8.22 -14.68 -6.59
N LEU A 19 7.30 -15.58 -7.00
CA LEU A 19 5.90 -15.25 -7.30
C LEU A 19 5.03 -15.00 -6.05
N ASN A 20 5.46 -15.47 -4.87
CA ASN A 20 4.82 -15.14 -3.59
C ASN A 20 5.36 -13.84 -2.99
N SER A 21 6.33 -13.20 -3.63
CA SER A 21 6.85 -11.87 -3.28
C SER A 21 6.18 -10.76 -4.10
N CYS A 22 4.88 -10.87 -4.38
CA CYS A 22 4.13 -9.73 -4.92
C CYS A 22 3.85 -8.76 -3.78
N SER A 23 4.76 -7.81 -3.56
CA SER A 23 4.36 -6.54 -2.95
C SER A 23 3.74 -5.73 -4.08
N LEU A 24 2.41 -5.65 -4.12
CA LEU A 24 1.74 -4.53 -4.77
C LEU A 24 2.01 -3.32 -3.86
N GLY A 25 3.15 -2.67 -4.10
CA GLY A 25 3.44 -1.34 -3.60
C GLY A 25 3.52 -0.44 -4.83
N ASP A 26 2.36 0.15 -5.15
CA ASP A 26 2.16 1.46 -5.75
C ASP A 26 3.09 1.86 -6.90
N ASP A 27 2.83 1.29 -8.09
CA ASP A 27 3.27 1.88 -9.35
C ASP A 27 2.45 3.17 -9.61
N ASP A 28 3.01 4.33 -9.26
CA ASP A 28 2.46 5.67 -9.50
C ASP A 28 2.57 6.07 -10.99
N ASN A 29 1.83 5.37 -11.86
CA ASN A 29 1.48 5.88 -13.19
C ASN A 29 0.02 6.34 -13.22
N ASN A 30 -0.20 7.50 -12.58
CA ASN A 30 -1.29 8.45 -12.83
C ASN A 30 -2.71 7.86 -12.89
N ILE A 31 -3.26 7.54 -11.73
CA ILE A 31 -4.71 7.61 -11.47
C ILE A 31 -4.82 8.23 -10.09
N VAL A 32 -5.41 9.44 -10.01
CA VAL A 32 -5.75 10.22 -8.80
C VAL A 32 -5.60 9.37 -7.53
N GLU A 33 -4.51 9.62 -6.78
CA GLU A 33 -4.19 8.90 -5.54
C GLU A 33 -5.41 8.90 -4.62
N ARG A 34 -6.15 7.79 -4.65
CA ARG A 34 -7.12 7.45 -3.61
C ARG A 34 -6.39 6.81 -2.44
N ASN A 35 -5.22 7.36 -2.14
CA ASN A 35 -4.41 6.99 -1.00
C ASN A 35 -4.83 7.89 0.16
N ASP A 36 -4.89 7.31 1.33
CA ASP A 36 -5.29 7.94 2.59
C ASP A 36 -4.28 7.40 3.63
N ASP A 37 -3.20 8.14 3.82
CA ASP A 37 -2.02 7.67 4.56
C ASP A 37 -2.25 7.62 6.07
N ASP A 38 -3.10 8.50 6.61
CA ASP A 38 -3.42 8.56 8.03
C ASP A 38 -4.76 7.88 8.38
N GLY A 39 -5.56 7.52 7.37
CA GLY A 39 -6.75 6.70 7.50
C GLY A 39 -7.94 7.46 8.08
N ASP A 40 -7.97 8.79 7.95
CA ASP A 40 -9.03 9.64 8.47
C ASP A 40 -10.29 9.67 7.59
N GLY A 41 -10.24 9.03 6.41
CA GLY A 41 -11.33 8.95 5.44
C GLY A 41 -11.26 10.02 4.34
N VAL A 42 -10.21 10.85 4.33
CA VAL A 42 -9.96 11.89 3.34
C VAL A 42 -8.69 11.56 2.55
N VAL A 43 -8.82 11.46 1.23
CA VAL A 43 -7.67 11.10 0.38
C VAL A 43 -6.60 12.19 0.38
N ASN A 44 -5.33 11.81 0.36
CA ASN A 44 -4.14 12.67 0.40
C ASN A 44 -4.21 13.88 -0.55
N VAL A 45 -4.83 13.72 -1.73
CA VAL A 45 -4.96 14.78 -2.73
C VAL A 45 -5.86 15.94 -2.30
N ILE A 46 -6.77 15.73 -1.35
CA ILE A 46 -7.67 16.76 -0.79
C ILE A 46 -7.48 16.96 0.71
N ASP A 47 -6.76 16.08 1.39
CA ASP A 47 -6.42 16.20 2.79
C ASP A 47 -5.38 17.32 3.02
N LYS A 48 -5.72 18.25 3.91
CA LYS A 48 -4.85 19.36 4.33
C LYS A 48 -4.09 19.07 5.61
N CYS A 49 -4.41 17.98 6.29
CA CYS A 49 -3.99 17.63 7.64
C CYS A 49 -3.50 16.17 7.69
N ALA A 50 -2.47 15.85 6.89
CA ALA A 50 -1.85 14.52 6.68
C ALA A 50 -1.35 13.69 7.91
N HIS A 51 -1.65 14.14 9.12
CA HIS A 51 -1.40 13.39 10.36
C HIS A 51 -2.53 13.65 11.36
N THR A 52 -3.77 13.41 10.95
CA THR A 52 -4.92 13.50 11.86
C THR A 52 -4.76 12.45 12.97
N PRO A 53 -4.92 12.83 14.26
CA PRO A 53 -4.90 11.86 15.35
C PRO A 53 -6.05 10.86 15.22
N GLU A 54 -5.76 9.58 15.46
CA GLU A 54 -6.78 8.53 15.44
C GLU A 54 -7.95 8.84 16.39
N GLY A 55 -9.17 8.63 15.91
CA GLY A 55 -10.40 8.80 16.70
C GLY A 55 -10.90 10.23 16.81
N VAL A 56 -10.31 11.17 16.08
CA VAL A 56 -10.80 12.56 15.95
C VAL A 56 -11.74 12.67 14.76
N GLU A 57 -12.84 13.40 14.90
CA GLU A 57 -13.71 13.74 13.77
C GLU A 57 -13.03 14.77 12.88
N VAL A 58 -12.97 14.50 11.58
CA VAL A 58 -12.39 15.40 10.57
C VAL A 58 -13.46 16.04 9.70
N ASP A 59 -13.15 17.22 9.19
CA ASP A 59 -13.97 17.93 8.22
C ASP A 59 -13.75 17.41 6.79
N ALA A 60 -14.42 18.04 5.81
CA ALA A 60 -14.33 17.67 4.40
C ALA A 60 -12.93 17.85 3.77
N VAL A 61 -11.97 18.42 4.50
CA VAL A 61 -10.58 18.61 4.05
C VAL A 61 -9.58 17.87 4.94
N GLY A 62 -10.04 16.89 5.75
CA GLY A 62 -9.20 16.03 6.59
C GLY A 62 -8.71 16.69 7.87
N CYS A 63 -9.20 17.88 8.22
CA CYS A 63 -8.72 18.58 9.41
C CYS A 63 -9.63 18.35 10.63
N PRO A 64 -9.07 18.22 11.84
CA PRO A 64 -9.83 18.09 13.08
C PRO A 64 -10.92 19.16 13.23
N VAL A 65 -12.16 18.71 13.42
CA VAL A 65 -13.27 19.61 13.78
C VAL A 65 -13.00 20.10 15.19
N LYS A 66 -12.80 21.42 15.36
CA LYS A 66 -12.68 22.00 16.70
C LYS A 66 -14.05 21.94 17.38
N GLU A 67 -14.15 21.19 18.46
CA GLU A 67 -15.24 21.33 19.41
C GLU A 67 -14.98 22.60 20.23
N ASP A 68 -15.80 23.64 20.04
CA ASP A 68 -15.81 24.85 20.87
C ASP A 68 -16.50 24.63 22.22
#